data_AF-A0A519JXG9-F1
#
_entry.id   AF-A0A519JXG9-F1
#
_cell.length_a   1.000
_cell.length_b   1.000
_cell.length_c   1.000
_cell.angle_alpha   90.00
_cell.angle_beta   90.00
_cell.angle_gamma   90.00
#
_symmetry.space_group_name_H-M   'P 1'
#
loop_
_entity.id
_entity.type
_entity.pdbx_description
1 polymer ?
#
loop_
_entity_poly.entity_id
_entity_poly.type
_entity_poly.pdbx_seq_one_letter_code
_entity_poly.pdbx_strand_id
1 'polypeptide(L)' 'MKKISIIVPVYKVEAYISKCLDSLLLQDLPRDKYEIICINDGSPDNSAEIIR' A
#
# COMPACT_ATOMS: atom_id res chain seq x y z
N MET A 1 19.20 0.00 -6.20
CA MET A 1 18.16 0.26 -7.22
C MET A 1 16.94 -0.58 -6.89
N LYS A 2 15.75 0.03 -6.86
CA LYS A 2 14.48 -0.69 -6.74
C LYS A 2 14.27 -1.53 -7.99
N LYS A 3 13.80 -2.77 -7.83
CA LYS A 3 13.47 -3.69 -8.92
C LYS A 3 11.99 -3.63 -9.27
N ILE A 4 11.14 -3.31 -8.28
CA ILE A 4 9.68 -3.31 -8.40
C ILE A 4 9.14 -2.08 -7.67
N SER A 5 8.21 -1.38 -8.32
CA SER A 5 7.40 -0.33 -7.69
C SER A 5 5.94 -0.78 -7.73
N ILE A 6 5.32 -0.93 -6.56
CA ILE A 6 3.93 -1.39 -6.42
C ILE A 6 3.08 -0.16 -6.17
N ILE A 7 2.24 0.20 -7.14
CA ILE A 7 1.32 1.33 -7.03
C ILE A 7 -0.03 0.82 -6.51
N VAL A 8 -0.50 1.40 -5.42
CA VAL A 8 -1.78 1.05 -4.78
C VAL A 8 -2.71 2.26 -4.83
N PRO A 9 -3.70 2.30 -5.72
CA PRO A 9 -4.73 3.34 -5.69
C PRO A 9 -5.68 3.09 -4.51
N VAL A 10 -6.05 4.16 -3.80
CA VAL A 10 -6.81 4.10 -2.55
C VAL A 10 -8.05 4.98 -2.68
N TYR A 11 -9.23 4.34 -2.70
CA TYR A 11 -10.54 4.99 -2.64
C TYR A 11 -11.59 4.03 -2.06
N LYS A 12 -12.17 4.39 -0.92
CA LYS A 12 -13.18 3.62 -0.17
C LYS A 12 -12.76 2.18 0.15
N VAL A 13 -11.54 2.02 0.68
CA VAL A 13 -10.91 0.71 0.90
C VAL A 13 -10.60 0.41 2.37
N GLU A 14 -11.13 1.19 3.32
CA GLU A 14 -10.81 1.08 4.76
C GLU A 14 -10.96 -0.34 5.29
N ALA A 15 -11.95 -1.09 4.81
CA ALA A 15 -12.27 -2.43 5.28
C ALA A 15 -11.20 -3.49 4.94
N TYR A 16 -10.30 -3.22 3.98
CA TYR A 16 -9.35 -4.24 3.49
C TYR A 16 -7.95 -3.72 3.17
N ILE A 17 -7.69 -2.41 3.27
CA ILE A 17 -6.38 -1.84 2.94
C ILE A 17 -5.25 -2.41 3.81
N SER A 18 -5.47 -2.65 5.11
CA SER A 18 -4.47 -3.28 5.98
C SER A 18 -4.03 -4.65 5.47
N LYS A 19 -5.00 -5.51 5.10
CA LYS A 19 -4.70 -6.85 4.57
C LYS A 19 -3.90 -6.80 3.28
N CYS A 20 -4.17 -5.81 2.42
CA CYS A 20 -3.39 -5.59 1.21
C CYS A 20 -1.94 -5.22 1.55
N LEU A 21 -1.74 -4.23 2.42
CA LEU A 21 -0.40 -3.78 2.81
C LEU A 21 0.39 -4.87 3.53
N ASP A 22 -0.23 -5.62 4.45
CA ASP A 22 0.38 -6.75 5.13
C ASP A 22 0.92 -7.78 4.13
N SER A 23 0.13 -8.09 3.09
CA SER A 23 0.57 -9.00 2.02
C SER A 23 1.77 -8.45 1.23
N LEU A 24 1.81 -7.14 0.96
CA LEU A 24 2.92 -6.50 0.25
C LEU A 24 4.18 -6.36 1.11
N LEU A 25 4.03 -6.33 2.44
CA LEU A 25 5.14 -6.27 3.39
C LEU A 25 5.78 -7.64 3.65
N LEU A 26 5.03 -8.74 3.46
CA LEU A 26 5.47 -10.12 3.68
C LEU A 26 6.00 -10.81 2.41
N GLN A 27 6.70 -10.08 1.56
CA GLN A 27 7.32 -10.64 0.35
C GLN A 27 8.68 -11.29 0.67
N ASP A 28 9.01 -12.41 0.02
CA ASP A 28 10.34 -13.06 0.06
C ASP A 28 11.44 -12.27 -0.69
N LEU A 29 11.19 -10.97 -0.92
CA LEU A 29 12.09 -10.05 -1.60
C LEU A 29 12.67 -9.06 -0.57
N PRO A 30 13.98 -8.76 -0.59
CA PRO A 30 14.55 -7.79 0.34
C PRO A 30 13.88 -6.41 0.23
N ARG A 31 13.60 -5.75 1.37
CA ARG A 31 12.89 -4.45 1.43
C ARG A 31 13.54 -3.33 0.62
N ASP A 32 14.85 -3.38 0.41
CA ASP A 32 15.56 -2.41 -0.41
C ASP A 32 15.32 -2.59 -1.93
N LYS A 33 14.72 -3.72 -2.35
CA LYS A 33 14.43 -4.04 -3.76
C LYS A 33 13.05 -3.66 -4.23
N TYR A 34 12.14 -3.25 -3.35
CA TYR A 34 10.82 -2.78 -3.77
C TYR A 34 10.36 -1.56 -2.98
N GLU A 35 9.39 -0.86 -3.54
CA GLU A 35 8.69 0.25 -2.91
C GLU A 35 7.18 0.06 -3.09
N ILE A 36 6.42 0.57 -2.13
CA ILE A 36 4.96 0.59 -2.16
C ILE A 36 4.56 2.06 -2.17
N ILE A 37 3.80 2.47 -3.18
CA ILE A 37 3.35 3.84 -3.39
C ILE A 37 1.84 3.84 -3.32
N CYS A 38 1.30 4.29 -2.20
CA CYS A 38 -0.14 4.46 -2.02
C CYS A 38 -0.58 5.82 -2.57
N ILE A 39 -1.50 5.83 -3.53
CA ILE A 39 -2.07 7.04 -4.12
C ILE A 39 -3.51 7.17 -3.63
N ASN A 40 -3.73 8.09 -2.70
CA ASN A 40 -5.07 8.40 -2.22
C ASN A 40 -5.82 9.28 -3.24
N ASP A 41 -6.89 8.76 -3.82
CA ASP A 41 -7.74 9.45 -4.80
C ASP A 41 -8.87 10.24 -4.10
N GLY A 42 -8.51 11.00 -3.05
CA GLY A 42 -9.48 11.76 -2.26
C GLY A 42 -10.51 10.90 -1.54
N SER A 43 -10.10 9.73 -1.03
CA SER A 43 -11.00 8.84 -0.29
C SER A 43 -11.65 9.56 0.90
N PRO A 44 -12.98 9.51 1.06
CA PRO A 44 -13.68 10.16 2.16
C PRO A 44 -13.74 9.32 3.45
N ASP A 45 -13.13 8.13 3.45
CA ASP A 45 -13.10 7.18 4.55
C ASP A 45 -11.74 7.21 5.27
N ASN A 46 -11.54 6.34 6.26
CA ASN A 46 -10.32 6.34 7.07
C ASN A 46 -9.13 5.63 6.41
N SER A 47 -9.17 5.39 5.09
CA SER A 47 -8.12 4.62 4.41
C SER A 47 -6.75 5.29 4.56
N ALA A 48 -6.67 6.61 4.51
CA ALA A 48 -5.41 7.35 4.62
C ALA A 48 -4.81 7.28 6.04
N GLU A 49 -5.67 7.27 7.06
CA GLU A 49 -5.31 7.11 8.46
C GLU A 49 -4.76 5.70 8.73
N ILE A 50 -5.34 4.68 8.10
CA ILE A 50 -4.86 3.29 8.23
C ILE A 50 -3.49 3.09 7.55
N ILE A 51 -3.17 3.87 6.52
CA ILE A 51 -1.90 3.80 5.78
C ILE A 51 -0.74 4.48 6.53
N ARG A 52 -1.01 5.49 7.37
CA ARG A 52 0.00 6.30 8.08
C ARG A 52 0.62 5.58 9.26
#